data_AF-A0A381PCT6-F1
#
_entry.id   AF-A0A381PCT6-F1
#
_cell.length_a   1.000
_cell.length_b   1.000
_cell.length_c   1.000
_cell.angle_alpha   90.00
_cell.angle_beta   90.00
_cell.angle_gamma   90.00
#
_symmetry.space_group_name_H-M   'P 1'
#
loop_
_entity.id
_entity.type
_entity.pdbx_description
1 polymer ?
#
loop_
_entity_poly.entity_id
_entity_poly.type
_entity_poly.pdbx_seq_one_letter_code
_entity_poly.pdbx_strand_id
1 'polypeptide(L)'
;MKAKMDSVSQLPGTLYSKAHSHFEQKQYNDCMTLLILISEKYPDWDRSKVEKKYDQAYKKQREYEKELARQKKREKRKRKRETQMVDSIEKNIESVFDKKKNITYYRTLRTTICQVAHTISFGIELYMTVDKSNNKVFRIKSTYIDKSGSDYHDPQWMNYNEIELLSDDNKRLTIKIDETKKDKIESRFVNQETSDDLIDTDQILNFHNANRIRVYFKGKYLYEFDMIYEQFNAFREILANYDYL
;
A
#
# COMPACT_ATOMS: atom_id res chain seq x y z
N MET A 1 -9.52 -50.83 52.62
CA MET A 1 -9.48 -50.28 51.25
C MET A 1 -8.07 -49.81 50.97
N LYS A 2 -7.41 -50.33 49.91
CA LYS A 2 -6.09 -49.83 49.49
C LYS A 2 -6.26 -48.45 48.85
N ALA A 3 -5.69 -47.42 49.46
CA ALA A 3 -5.50 -46.13 48.79
C ALA A 3 -4.53 -46.35 47.63
N LYS A 4 -5.01 -46.23 46.39
CA LYS A 4 -4.11 -46.07 45.24
C LYS A 4 -3.45 -44.70 45.43
N MET A 5 -2.18 -44.68 45.83
CA MET A 5 -1.41 -43.43 45.85
C MET A 5 -1.23 -42.99 44.40
N ASP A 6 -1.85 -41.86 44.05
CA ASP A 6 -1.62 -41.23 42.76
C ASP A 6 -0.13 -40.86 42.64
N SER A 7 0.44 -41.06 41.45
CA SER A 7 1.81 -40.60 41.14
C SER A 7 1.96 -39.11 41.48
N VAL A 8 3.12 -38.70 41.99
CA VAL A 8 3.43 -37.30 42.35
C VAL A 8 3.07 -36.33 41.21
N SER A 9 3.18 -36.78 39.95
CA SER A 9 2.83 -36.00 38.76
C SER A 9 1.33 -35.74 38.54
N GLN A 10 0.45 -36.45 39.27
CA GLN A 10 -1.01 -36.36 39.19
C GLN A 10 -1.63 -35.67 40.41
N LEU A 11 -0.83 -35.29 41.41
CA LEU A 11 -1.34 -34.52 42.55
C LEU A 11 -1.90 -33.17 42.08
N PRO A 12 -2.96 -32.66 42.72
CA PRO A 12 -3.65 -31.46 42.26
C PRO A 12 -2.76 -30.21 42.26
N GLY A 13 -1.81 -30.08 43.20
CA GLY A 13 -0.83 -28.98 43.21
C GLY A 13 0.08 -28.95 41.97
N THR A 14 0.58 -30.11 41.54
CA THR A 14 1.38 -30.27 40.32
C THR A 14 0.56 -30.04 39.06
N LEU A 15 -0.68 -30.52 39.00
CA LEU A 15 -1.59 -30.25 37.89
C LEU A 15 -1.92 -28.76 37.77
N TYR A 16 -2.12 -28.08 38.90
CA TYR A 16 -2.38 -26.64 38.94
C TYR A 16 -1.16 -25.82 38.51
N SER A 17 0.05 -26.22 38.91
CA SER A 17 1.29 -25.60 38.46
C SER A 17 1.50 -25.75 36.95
N LYS A 18 1.18 -26.93 36.38
CA LYS A 18 1.17 -27.14 34.93
C LYS A 18 0.13 -26.27 34.23
N ALA A 19 -1.11 -26.21 34.75
CA ALA A 19 -2.14 -25.33 34.22
C ALA A 19 -1.70 -23.85 34.25
N HIS A 20 -0.98 -23.43 35.30
CA HIS A 20 -0.39 -22.10 35.36
C HIS A 20 0.63 -21.85 34.25
N SER A 21 1.49 -22.83 33.98
CA SER A 21 2.50 -22.72 32.92
C SER A 21 1.85 -22.58 31.54
N HIS A 22 0.80 -23.36 31.27
CA HIS A 22 0.00 -23.22 30.04
C HIS A 22 -0.66 -21.84 29.93
N PHE A 23 -1.16 -21.29 31.04
CA PHE A 23 -1.70 -19.93 31.07
C PHE A 23 -0.66 -18.87 30.69
N GLU A 24 0.56 -18.97 31.21
CA GLU A 24 1.67 -18.05 30.88
C GLU A 24 2.11 -18.17 29.42
N GLN A 25 2.08 -19.39 28.88
CA GLN A 25 2.39 -19.67 27.48
C GLN A 25 1.24 -19.32 26.50
N LYS A 26 0.16 -18.68 26.98
CA LYS A 26 -1.06 -18.35 26.22
C LYS A 26 -1.79 -19.58 25.65
N GLN A 27 -1.54 -20.76 26.19
CA GLN A 27 -2.24 -22.00 25.90
C GLN A 27 -3.47 -22.13 26.82
N TYR A 28 -4.42 -21.20 26.69
CA TYR A 28 -5.52 -21.10 27.65
C TYR A 28 -6.49 -22.28 27.60
N ASN A 29 -6.66 -22.93 26.45
CA ASN A 29 -7.45 -24.18 26.35
C ASN A 29 -6.82 -25.31 27.17
N ASP A 30 -5.52 -25.54 27.04
CA ASP A 30 -4.81 -26.58 27.80
C ASP A 30 -4.83 -26.28 29.31
N CYS A 31 -4.72 -24.99 29.68
CA CYS A 31 -4.93 -24.52 31.05
C CYS A 31 -6.34 -24.88 31.57
N MET A 32 -7.39 -24.53 30.82
CA MET A 32 -8.78 -24.82 31.20
C MET A 32 -9.05 -26.32 31.31
N THR A 33 -8.56 -27.13 30.37
CA THR A 33 -8.70 -28.60 30.41
C THR A 33 -8.07 -29.19 31.67
N LEU A 34 -6.89 -28.72 32.07
CA LEU A 34 -6.26 -29.15 33.30
C LEU A 34 -7.01 -28.69 34.56
N LEU A 35 -7.60 -27.48 34.55
CA LEU A 35 -8.40 -26.98 35.68
C LEU A 35 -9.71 -27.76 35.82
N ILE A 36 -10.36 -28.14 34.71
CA ILE A 36 -11.53 -29.03 34.71
C ILE A 36 -11.14 -30.39 35.30
N LEU A 37 -10.03 -30.98 34.85
CA LEU A 37 -9.54 -32.26 35.36
C LEU A 37 -9.28 -32.22 36.88
N ILE A 38 -8.73 -31.12 37.39
CA ILE A 38 -8.53 -30.91 38.84
C ILE A 38 -9.88 -30.85 39.55
N SER A 39 -10.87 -30.11 39.01
CA SER A 39 -12.20 -29.99 39.62
C SER A 39 -12.98 -31.30 39.65
N GLU A 40 -12.80 -32.17 38.66
CA GLU A 40 -13.45 -33.48 38.58
C GLU A 40 -12.80 -34.52 39.51
N LYS A 41 -11.46 -34.54 39.59
CA LYS A 41 -10.73 -35.51 40.39
C LYS A 41 -10.57 -35.11 41.85
N TYR A 42 -10.50 -33.82 42.14
CA TYR A 42 -10.23 -33.26 43.47
C TYR A 42 -11.18 -32.08 43.78
N PRO A 43 -12.49 -32.34 43.93
CA PRO A 43 -13.52 -31.29 44.02
C PRO A 43 -13.37 -30.35 45.23
N ASP A 44 -12.79 -30.84 46.33
CA ASP A 44 -12.59 -30.07 47.56
C ASP A 44 -11.24 -29.33 47.60
N TRP A 45 -10.37 -29.56 46.61
CA TRP A 45 -9.03 -28.97 46.59
C TRP A 45 -9.06 -27.54 46.07
N ASP A 46 -8.99 -26.57 46.98
CA ASP A 46 -8.87 -25.12 46.72
C ASP A 46 -9.78 -24.63 45.57
N ARG A 47 -11.04 -25.05 45.63
CA ARG A 47 -12.04 -24.86 44.56
C ARG A 47 -12.14 -23.41 44.08
N SER A 48 -12.15 -22.45 45.01
CA SER A 48 -12.22 -21.01 44.68
C SER A 48 -11.03 -20.57 43.82
N LYS A 49 -9.83 -21.11 44.06
CA LYS A 49 -8.62 -20.78 43.30
C LYS A 49 -8.62 -21.40 41.90
N VAL A 50 -9.16 -22.61 41.76
CA VAL A 50 -9.34 -23.28 40.46
C VAL A 50 -10.37 -22.52 39.62
N GLU A 51 -11.54 -22.21 40.19
CA GLU A 51 -12.62 -21.47 39.52
C GLU A 51 -12.16 -20.08 39.05
N LYS A 52 -11.52 -19.29 39.92
CA LYS A 52 -10.99 -17.96 39.55
C LYS A 52 -10.01 -18.03 38.38
N LYS A 53 -9.13 -19.02 38.36
CA LYS A 53 -8.14 -19.16 37.28
C LYS A 53 -8.78 -19.65 35.99
N TYR A 54 -9.79 -20.51 36.08
CA TYR A 54 -10.58 -20.94 34.94
C TYR A 54 -11.30 -19.75 34.30
N ASP A 55 -11.97 -18.91 35.10
CA ASP A 55 -12.66 -17.71 34.59
C ASP A 55 -11.69 -16.73 33.90
N GLN A 56 -10.50 -16.55 34.49
CA GLN A 56 -9.43 -15.75 33.89
C GLN A 56 -8.94 -16.34 32.56
N ALA A 57 -8.70 -17.65 32.51
CA ALA A 57 -8.27 -18.36 31.30
C ALA A 57 -9.35 -18.29 30.21
N TYR A 58 -10.62 -18.47 30.58
CA TYR A 58 -11.76 -18.37 29.67
C TYR A 58 -11.88 -16.97 29.06
N LYS A 59 -11.78 -15.92 29.89
CA LYS A 59 -11.79 -14.54 29.42
C LYS A 59 -10.63 -14.26 28.47
N LYS A 60 -9.42 -14.70 28.81
CA LYS A 60 -8.21 -14.53 27.98
C LYS A 60 -8.26 -15.31 26.68
N GLN A 61 -8.82 -16.52 26.68
CA GLN A 61 -9.05 -17.32 25.48
C GLN A 61 -9.98 -16.58 24.51
N ARG A 62 -11.11 -16.05 25.00
CA ARG A 62 -12.03 -15.26 24.18
C ARG A 62 -11.39 -14.00 23.59
N GLU A 63 -10.56 -13.29 24.37
CA GLU A 63 -9.81 -12.13 23.88
C GLU A 63 -8.82 -12.53 22.77
N TYR A 64 -8.08 -13.62 22.99
CA TYR A 64 -7.10 -14.16 22.04
C TYR A 64 -7.74 -14.63 20.72
N GLU A 65 -8.86 -15.36 20.79
CA GLU A 65 -9.61 -15.80 19.62
C GLU A 65 -10.14 -14.62 18.79
N LYS A 66 -10.65 -13.57 19.46
CA LYS A 66 -11.07 -12.33 18.78
C LYS A 66 -9.90 -11.65 18.07
N GLU A 67 -8.73 -11.63 18.69
CA GLU A 67 -7.53 -11.05 18.08
C GLU A 67 -7.04 -11.86 16.87
N LEU A 68 -6.97 -13.19 17.00
CA LEU A 68 -6.66 -14.09 15.88
C LEU A 68 -7.65 -13.92 14.72
N ALA A 69 -8.94 -13.82 15.01
CA ALA A 69 -9.96 -13.58 14.00
C ALA A 69 -9.77 -12.21 13.30
N ARG A 70 -9.39 -11.16 14.06
CA ARG A 70 -9.05 -9.84 13.50
C ARG A 70 -7.83 -9.92 12.58
N GLN A 71 -6.78 -10.64 12.99
CA GLN A 71 -5.58 -10.83 12.16
C GLN A 71 -5.90 -11.59 10.88
N LYS A 72 -6.60 -12.74 10.96
CA LYS A 72 -7.05 -13.51 9.79
C LYS A 72 -7.89 -12.66 8.83
N LYS A 73 -8.79 -11.81 9.35
CA LYS A 73 -9.61 -10.90 8.54
C LYS A 73 -8.76 -9.81 7.86
N ARG A 74 -7.74 -9.27 8.54
CA ARG A 74 -6.78 -8.32 7.96
C ARG A 74 -5.97 -8.97 6.84
N GLU A 75 -5.45 -10.17 7.08
CA GLU A 75 -4.65 -10.90 6.09
C GLU A 75 -5.48 -11.28 4.85
N LYS A 76 -6.71 -11.77 5.04
CA LYS A 76 -7.64 -12.05 3.93
C LYS A 76 -7.93 -10.80 3.09
N ARG A 77 -8.07 -9.63 3.72
CA ARG A 77 -8.25 -8.35 3.01
C ARG A 77 -6.99 -7.95 2.26
N LYS A 78 -5.80 -8.18 2.83
CA LYS A 78 -4.52 -7.91 2.17
C LYS A 78 -4.37 -8.76 0.90
N ARG A 79 -4.55 -10.08 1.01
CA ARG A 79 -4.50 -11.00 -0.15
C ARG A 79 -5.51 -10.62 -1.24
N LYS A 80 -6.75 -10.28 -0.86
CA LYS A 80 -7.77 -9.84 -1.83
C LYS A 80 -7.33 -8.57 -2.59
N ARG A 81 -6.69 -7.62 -1.92
CA ARG A 81 -6.18 -6.39 -2.54
C ARG A 81 -5.01 -6.68 -3.48
N GLU A 82 -4.13 -7.60 -3.10
CA GLU A 82 -3.01 -8.03 -3.96
C GLU A 82 -3.53 -8.67 -5.25
N THR A 83 -4.49 -9.60 -5.17
CA THR A 83 -5.13 -10.19 -6.37
C THR A 83 -5.82 -9.13 -7.22
N GLN A 84 -6.58 -8.22 -6.60
CA GLN A 84 -7.23 -7.13 -7.33
C GLN A 84 -6.22 -6.19 -8.01
N MET A 85 -5.03 -6.01 -7.44
CA MET A 85 -3.96 -5.23 -8.06
C MET A 85 -3.42 -5.92 -9.32
N VAL A 86 -3.19 -7.24 -9.26
CA VAL A 86 -2.76 -8.03 -10.43
C VAL A 86 -3.79 -7.93 -11.56
N ASP A 87 -5.08 -8.16 -11.26
CA ASP A 87 -6.16 -8.02 -12.24
C ASP A 87 -6.21 -6.60 -12.84
N SER A 88 -5.94 -5.58 -12.02
CA SER A 88 -5.92 -4.18 -12.45
C SER A 88 -4.71 -3.87 -13.35
N ILE A 89 -3.54 -4.44 -13.04
CA ILE A 89 -2.33 -4.33 -13.86
C ILE A 89 -2.57 -4.95 -15.24
N GLU A 90 -3.08 -6.18 -15.29
CA GLU A 90 -3.33 -6.87 -16.56
C GLU A 90 -4.33 -6.11 -17.45
N LYS A 91 -5.31 -5.44 -16.85
CA LYS A 91 -6.33 -4.69 -17.58
C LYS A 91 -5.87 -3.31 -18.03
N ASN A 92 -5.08 -2.61 -17.21
CA ASN A 92 -4.82 -1.18 -17.37
C ASN A 92 -3.36 -0.84 -17.70
N ILE A 93 -2.45 -1.82 -17.75
CA ILE A 93 -1.07 -1.61 -18.19
C ILE A 93 -0.87 -2.32 -19.53
N GLU A 94 -0.42 -1.56 -20.52
CA GLU A 94 0.06 -2.11 -21.79
C GLU A 94 1.58 -2.30 -21.77
N SER A 95 2.04 -3.35 -22.47
CA SER A 95 3.46 -3.60 -22.72
C SER A 95 3.75 -3.41 -24.22
N VAL A 96 4.63 -2.46 -24.53
CA VAL A 96 4.97 -2.07 -25.90
C VAL A 96 6.46 -2.24 -26.13
N PHE A 97 6.84 -3.18 -27.01
CA PHE A 97 8.24 -3.43 -27.34
C PHE A 97 8.71 -2.57 -28.52
N ASP A 98 9.73 -1.73 -28.30
CA ASP A 98 10.41 -0.98 -29.35
C ASP A 98 11.62 -1.76 -29.87
N LYS A 99 11.46 -2.35 -31.06
CA LYS A 99 12.52 -3.12 -31.74
C LYS A 99 13.79 -2.32 -32.03
N LYS A 100 13.69 -1.02 -32.27
CA LYS A 100 14.84 -0.17 -32.64
C LYS A 100 15.70 0.13 -31.42
N LYS A 101 15.05 0.43 -30.29
CA LYS A 101 15.73 0.74 -29.02
C LYS A 101 16.01 -0.50 -28.18
N ASN A 102 15.35 -1.62 -28.48
CA ASN A 102 15.38 -2.85 -27.70
C ASN A 102 14.98 -2.61 -26.24
N ILE A 103 13.88 -1.86 -26.07
CA ILE A 103 13.30 -1.45 -24.79
C ILE A 103 11.81 -1.80 -24.80
N THR A 104 11.33 -2.38 -23.70
CA THR A 104 9.91 -2.59 -23.45
C THR A 104 9.38 -1.48 -22.58
N TYR A 105 8.29 -0.84 -23.01
CA TYR A 105 7.59 0.20 -22.27
C TYR A 105 6.36 -0.39 -21.59
N TYR A 106 6.19 -0.10 -20.31
CA TYR A 106 4.99 -0.41 -19.55
C TYR A 106 4.26 0.89 -19.25
N ARG A 107 3.10 1.09 -19.88
CA ARG A 107 2.34 2.34 -19.83
C ARG A 107 0.93 2.10 -19.37
N THR A 108 0.32 3.12 -18.77
CA THR A 108 -1.07 3.05 -18.33
C THR A 108 -2.03 3.32 -19.49
N LEU A 109 -3.17 2.62 -19.49
CA LEU A 109 -4.30 2.87 -20.38
C LEU A 109 -5.32 3.85 -19.77
N ARG A 110 -5.10 4.28 -18.52
CA ARG A 110 -5.98 5.23 -17.82
C ARG A 110 -5.70 6.66 -18.27
N THR A 111 -6.68 7.53 -18.04
CA THR A 111 -6.46 8.96 -18.21
C THR A 111 -5.52 9.49 -17.14
N THR A 112 -4.44 10.13 -17.57
CA THR A 112 -3.45 10.77 -16.69
C THR A 112 -3.54 12.28 -16.70
N ILE A 113 -4.54 12.86 -17.39
CA ILE A 113 -4.79 14.30 -17.46
C ILE A 113 -5.97 14.65 -16.55
N CYS A 114 -5.79 15.67 -15.72
CA CYS A 114 -6.82 16.24 -14.86
C CYS A 114 -7.00 17.73 -15.16
N GLN A 115 -8.23 18.20 -15.10
CA GLN A 115 -8.54 19.63 -15.21
C GLN A 115 -8.47 20.27 -13.83
N VAL A 116 -7.57 21.24 -13.64
CA VAL A 116 -7.32 21.90 -12.35
C VAL A 116 -7.99 23.27 -12.29
N ALA A 117 -8.19 23.93 -13.43
CA ALA A 117 -9.00 25.13 -13.55
C ALA A 117 -9.84 25.10 -14.84
N HIS A 118 -10.70 26.09 -15.04
CA HIS A 118 -11.65 26.11 -16.16
C HIS A 118 -10.98 25.88 -17.53
N THR A 119 -9.79 26.43 -17.76
CA THR A 119 -9.07 26.27 -19.03
C THR A 119 -7.79 25.46 -18.90
N ILE A 120 -7.39 25.10 -17.68
CA ILE A 120 -6.07 24.56 -17.39
C ILE A 120 -6.17 23.10 -16.96
N SER A 121 -5.40 22.26 -17.63
CA SER A 121 -5.26 20.83 -17.30
C SER A 121 -3.80 20.44 -17.13
N PHE A 122 -3.56 19.49 -16.23
CA PHE A 122 -2.24 18.94 -15.95
C PHE A 122 -2.27 17.41 -16.07
N GLY A 123 -1.23 16.86 -16.68
CA GLY A 123 -0.98 15.44 -16.81
C GLY A 123 0.30 15.01 -16.09
N ILE A 124 0.20 13.91 -15.34
CA ILE A 124 1.34 13.20 -14.76
C ILE A 124 1.14 11.72 -15.07
N GLU A 125 2.00 11.19 -15.94
CA GLU A 125 2.01 9.79 -16.33
C GLU A 125 3.34 9.17 -15.91
N LEU A 126 3.29 8.34 -14.86
CA LEU A 126 4.40 7.47 -14.51
C LEU A 126 4.37 6.27 -15.45
N TYR A 127 5.52 5.93 -16.03
CA TYR A 127 5.68 4.72 -16.82
C TYR A 127 7.04 4.08 -16.55
N MET A 128 7.18 2.81 -16.90
CA MET A 128 8.42 2.05 -16.68
C MET A 128 8.99 1.58 -18.02
N THR A 129 10.31 1.57 -18.14
CA THR A 129 11.01 0.95 -19.26
C THR A 129 11.95 -0.14 -18.78
N VAL A 130 12.01 -1.24 -19.53
CA VAL A 130 12.88 -2.37 -19.26
C VAL A 130 13.77 -2.61 -20.47
N ASP A 131 15.08 -2.57 -20.26
CA ASP A 131 16.06 -2.84 -21.31
C ASP A 131 16.34 -4.35 -21.46
N LYS A 132 17.14 -4.71 -22.47
CA LYS A 132 17.59 -6.09 -22.72
C LYS A 132 18.37 -6.75 -21.57
N SER A 133 18.95 -5.93 -20.68
CA SER A 133 19.71 -6.37 -19.52
C SER A 133 18.82 -6.51 -18.28
N ASN A 134 17.50 -6.37 -18.45
CA ASN A 134 16.50 -6.38 -17.39
C ASN A 134 16.65 -5.21 -16.40
N ASN A 135 17.30 -4.12 -16.81
CA ASN A 135 17.33 -2.90 -16.02
C ASN A 135 15.99 -2.19 -16.17
N LYS A 136 15.30 -2.03 -15.05
CA LYS A 136 14.03 -1.34 -14.94
C LYS A 136 14.30 0.09 -14.51
N VAL A 137 13.77 1.05 -15.26
CA VAL A 137 13.83 2.46 -14.87
C VAL A 137 12.46 3.10 -15.02
N PHE A 138 12.13 3.99 -14.10
CA PHE A 138 10.92 4.78 -14.18
C PHE A 138 11.16 6.10 -14.88
N ARG A 139 10.12 6.58 -15.55
CA ARG A 139 10.07 7.87 -16.21
C ARG A 139 8.72 8.52 -15.94
N ILE A 140 8.71 9.84 -15.87
CA ILE A 140 7.47 10.61 -15.78
C ILE A 140 7.32 11.45 -17.04
N LYS A 141 6.21 11.24 -17.73
CA LYS A 141 5.73 12.15 -18.75
C LYS A 141 4.81 13.16 -18.08
N SER A 142 5.18 14.43 -18.19
CA SER A 142 4.38 15.53 -17.66
C SER A 142 3.73 16.32 -18.79
N THR A 143 2.58 16.91 -18.53
CA THR A 143 1.80 17.65 -19.53
C THR A 143 1.12 18.83 -18.87
N TYR A 144 1.22 20.00 -19.48
CA TYR A 144 0.39 21.16 -19.18
C TYR A 144 -0.39 21.54 -20.43
N ILE A 145 -1.67 21.86 -20.27
CA ILE A 145 -2.55 22.29 -21.35
C ILE A 145 -3.32 23.52 -20.86
N ASP A 146 -3.21 24.62 -21.59
CA ASP A 146 -4.08 25.79 -21.43
C ASP A 146 -4.96 25.95 -22.66
N LYS A 147 -6.28 25.99 -22.43
CA LYS A 147 -7.31 26.15 -23.45
C LYS A 147 -8.02 27.50 -23.36
N SER A 148 -7.38 28.51 -22.75
CA SER A 148 -7.98 29.85 -22.60
C SER A 148 -8.01 30.66 -23.88
N GLY A 149 -7.53 30.10 -24.99
CA GLY A 149 -7.48 30.79 -26.26
C GLY A 149 -8.87 31.18 -26.72
N SER A 150 -9.03 32.47 -26.99
CA SER A 150 -10.25 33.11 -27.46
C SER A 150 -9.87 34.29 -28.34
N ASP A 151 -10.87 35.00 -28.87
CA ASP A 151 -10.60 36.22 -29.64
C ASP A 151 -10.04 37.38 -28.78
N TYR A 152 -10.04 37.24 -27.44
CA TYR A 152 -9.64 38.29 -26.49
C TYR A 152 -8.49 37.91 -25.56
N HIS A 153 -8.15 36.62 -25.48
CA HIS A 153 -7.14 36.10 -24.58
C HIS A 153 -6.37 34.96 -25.23
N ASP A 154 -5.03 35.04 -25.19
CA ASP A 154 -4.17 33.97 -25.68
C ASP A 154 -3.89 32.95 -24.57
N PRO A 155 -3.77 31.65 -24.91
CA PRO A 155 -3.30 30.65 -23.97
C PRO A 155 -1.92 31.01 -23.41
N GLN A 156 -1.71 30.77 -22.12
CA GLN A 156 -0.45 31.09 -21.47
C GLN A 156 0.49 29.90 -21.46
N TRP A 157 1.80 30.17 -21.52
CA TRP A 157 2.83 29.17 -21.25
C TRP A 157 3.08 29.09 -19.74
N MET A 158 3.15 27.87 -19.22
CA MET A 158 3.49 27.60 -17.82
C MET A 158 4.99 27.70 -17.59
N ASN A 159 5.80 27.31 -18.59
CA ASN A 159 7.26 27.22 -18.51
C ASN A 159 7.72 26.56 -17.20
N TYR A 160 7.12 25.43 -16.84
CA TYR A 160 7.48 24.72 -15.61
C TYR A 160 8.89 24.13 -15.69
N ASN A 161 9.71 24.29 -14.67
CA ASN A 161 11.07 23.74 -14.63
C ASN A 161 11.27 22.72 -13.50
N GLU A 162 10.28 22.59 -12.63
CA GLU A 162 10.29 21.63 -11.54
C GLU A 162 8.89 21.07 -11.29
N ILE A 163 8.83 19.76 -11.05
CA ILE A 163 7.63 19.07 -10.56
C ILE A 163 7.97 18.44 -9.22
N GLU A 164 7.11 18.63 -8.23
CA GLU A 164 7.24 17.98 -6.92
C GLU A 164 6.06 17.05 -6.66
N LEU A 165 6.36 15.82 -6.26
CA LEU A 165 5.37 14.86 -5.77
C LEU A 165 5.51 14.75 -4.25
N LEU A 166 4.40 14.89 -3.54
CA LEU A 166 4.32 14.79 -2.08
C LEU A 166 3.25 13.76 -1.69
N SER A 167 3.64 12.72 -0.96
CA SER A 167 2.70 11.71 -0.46
C SER A 167 2.07 12.13 0.88
N ASP A 168 1.03 11.40 1.29
CA ASP A 168 0.39 11.53 2.60
C ASP A 168 1.29 11.11 3.78
N ASP A 169 2.33 10.33 3.53
CA ASP A 169 3.37 9.95 4.51
C ASP A 169 4.64 10.80 4.43
N ASN A 170 4.54 12.02 3.87
CA ASN A 170 5.62 13.02 3.75
C ASN A 170 6.84 12.56 2.93
N LYS A 171 6.68 11.58 2.03
CA LYS A 171 7.70 11.29 1.01
C LYS A 171 7.62 12.36 -0.06
N ARG A 172 8.80 12.81 -0.48
CA ARG A 172 8.95 13.90 -1.45
C ARG A 172 9.87 13.44 -2.57
N LEU A 173 9.45 13.68 -3.80
CA LEU A 173 10.27 13.53 -4.98
C LEU A 173 10.23 14.85 -5.75
N THR A 174 11.40 15.40 -6.05
CA THR A 174 11.55 16.61 -6.86
C THR A 174 12.18 16.23 -8.19
N ILE A 175 11.46 16.54 -9.27
CA ILE A 175 11.84 16.24 -10.65
C ILE A 175 12.24 17.57 -11.29
N LYS A 176 13.52 17.72 -11.62
CA LYS A 176 14.01 18.85 -12.39
C LYS A 176 13.77 18.57 -13.87
N ILE A 177 13.04 19.47 -14.52
CA ILE A 177 12.61 19.31 -15.90
C ILE A 177 13.67 19.91 -16.82
N ASP A 178 14.11 19.14 -17.80
CA ASP A 178 15.02 19.63 -18.83
C ASP A 178 14.25 20.47 -19.85
N GLU A 179 14.33 21.79 -19.71
CA GLU A 179 13.65 22.75 -20.60
C GLU A 179 14.01 22.54 -22.08
N THR A 180 15.21 22.02 -22.37
CA THR A 180 15.68 21.80 -23.75
C THR A 180 15.02 20.60 -24.42
N LYS A 181 14.43 19.69 -23.64
CA LYS A 181 13.75 18.48 -24.11
C LYS A 181 12.23 18.60 -24.04
N LYS A 182 11.70 19.78 -23.73
CA LYS A 182 10.27 20.02 -23.75
C LYS A 182 9.75 20.14 -25.16
N ASP A 183 8.67 19.42 -25.42
CA ASP A 183 7.88 19.65 -26.61
C ASP A 183 6.81 20.72 -26.31
N LYS A 184 6.68 21.67 -27.24
CA LYS A 184 5.69 22.74 -27.17
C LYS A 184 4.80 22.70 -28.40
N ILE A 185 3.50 22.69 -28.18
CA ILE A 185 2.50 22.77 -29.23
C ILE A 185 1.71 24.06 -29.00
N GLU A 186 1.74 24.92 -30.00
CA GLU A 186 1.03 26.20 -30.01
C GLU A 186 -0.09 26.17 -31.05
N SER A 187 -1.24 26.71 -30.67
CA SER A 187 -2.35 26.94 -31.58
C SER A 187 -3.15 28.15 -31.09
N ARG A 188 -4.04 28.67 -31.94
CA ARG A 188 -4.92 29.81 -31.60
C ARG A 188 -5.72 29.59 -30.30
N PHE A 189 -6.06 28.34 -29.99
CA PHE A 189 -6.97 28.03 -28.88
C PHE A 189 -6.30 27.29 -27.72
N VAL A 190 -5.13 26.71 -27.95
CA VAL A 190 -4.47 25.81 -26.99
C VAL A 190 -2.95 25.98 -27.03
N ASN A 191 -2.36 26.13 -25.85
CA ASN A 191 -0.93 25.88 -25.63
C ASN A 191 -0.74 24.59 -24.83
N GLN A 192 0.20 23.76 -25.26
CA GLN A 192 0.55 22.53 -24.57
C GLN A 192 2.06 22.40 -24.41
N GLU A 193 2.51 22.13 -23.18
CA GLU A 193 3.89 21.84 -22.83
C GLU A 193 4.02 20.41 -22.31
N THR A 194 4.87 19.59 -22.91
CA THR A 194 5.15 18.23 -22.45
C THR A 194 6.62 18.01 -22.18
N SER A 195 6.92 17.24 -21.13
CA SER A 195 8.26 16.76 -20.83
C SER A 195 8.25 15.26 -20.56
N ASP A 196 9.39 14.62 -20.72
CA ASP A 196 9.59 13.20 -20.43
C ASP A 196 10.92 13.03 -19.71
N ASP A 197 10.84 12.83 -18.40
CA ASP A 197 11.98 12.93 -17.50
C ASP A 197 12.26 11.59 -16.83
N LEU A 198 13.55 11.24 -16.75
CA LEU A 198 14.01 10.09 -15.97
C LEU A 198 13.88 10.43 -14.49
N ILE A 199 13.40 9.48 -13.69
CA ILE A 199 13.29 9.65 -12.24
C ILE A 199 14.10 8.60 -11.50
N ASP A 200 14.52 8.97 -10.29
CA ASP A 200 15.20 8.07 -9.37
C ASP A 200 14.25 6.94 -8.96
N THR A 201 14.67 5.71 -9.27
CA THR A 201 13.86 4.50 -9.07
C THR A 201 13.66 4.20 -7.58
N ASP A 202 14.68 4.39 -6.74
CA ASP A 202 14.57 4.15 -5.32
C ASP A 202 13.67 5.20 -4.65
N GLN A 203 13.74 6.44 -5.11
CA GLN A 203 12.90 7.51 -4.57
C GLN A 203 11.42 7.30 -4.92
N ILE A 204 11.08 6.96 -6.18
CA ILE A 204 9.68 6.78 -6.58
C ILE A 204 9.06 5.54 -5.95
N LEU A 205 9.83 4.47 -5.72
CA LEU A 205 9.34 3.26 -5.06
C LEU A 205 8.89 3.51 -3.61
N ASN A 206 9.40 4.56 -2.95
CA ASN A 206 8.90 4.96 -1.63
C ASN A 206 7.42 5.38 -1.62
N PHE A 207 6.82 5.66 -2.77
CA PHE A 207 5.41 6.03 -2.90
C PHE A 207 4.46 4.82 -2.97
N HIS A 208 4.97 3.57 -2.94
CA HIS A 208 4.14 2.35 -3.07
C HIS A 208 2.96 2.29 -2.09
N ASN A 209 3.16 2.78 -0.86
CA ASN A 209 2.16 2.76 0.20
C ASN A 209 1.38 4.06 0.35
N ALA A 210 1.63 5.06 -0.50
CA ALA A 210 0.87 6.31 -0.49
C ALA A 210 -0.62 6.00 -0.74
N ASN A 211 -1.50 6.78 -0.10
CA ASN A 211 -2.94 6.76 -0.38
C ASN A 211 -3.38 7.99 -1.18
N ARG A 212 -2.53 9.01 -1.25
CA ARG A 212 -2.74 10.24 -1.98
C ARG A 212 -1.39 10.82 -2.37
N ILE A 213 -1.32 11.40 -3.56
CA ILE A 213 -0.15 12.13 -4.02
C ILE A 213 -0.61 13.51 -4.45
N ARG A 214 0.02 14.51 -3.86
CA ARG A 214 -0.11 15.91 -4.22
C ARG A 214 1.01 16.28 -5.17
N VAL A 215 0.67 17.04 -6.19
CA VAL A 215 1.56 17.44 -7.26
C VAL A 215 1.70 18.96 -7.25
N TYR A 216 2.94 19.43 -7.35
CA TYR A 216 3.26 20.83 -7.56
C TYR A 216 3.95 20.99 -8.91
N PHE A 217 3.37 21.78 -9.81
CA PHE A 217 4.06 22.27 -11.00
C PHE A 217 4.60 23.66 -10.72
N LYS A 218 5.93 23.83 -10.79
CA LYS A 218 6.62 25.08 -10.52
C LYS A 218 7.25 25.62 -11.80
N GLY A 219 6.95 26.86 -12.13
CA GLY A 219 7.41 27.55 -13.33
C GLY A 219 7.17 29.05 -13.24
N LYS A 220 6.65 29.63 -14.32
CA LYS A 220 6.12 31.01 -14.31
C LYS A 220 5.04 31.19 -13.24
N TYR A 221 4.24 30.15 -13.03
CA TYR A 221 3.22 30.07 -11.99
C TYR A 221 3.47 28.87 -11.09
N LEU A 222 2.75 28.79 -9.97
CA LEU A 222 2.69 27.62 -9.09
C LEU A 222 1.28 27.04 -9.15
N TYR A 223 1.17 25.76 -9.54
CA TYR A 223 -0.07 25.01 -9.42
C TYR A 223 0.10 23.85 -8.46
N GLU A 224 -0.88 23.67 -7.59
CA GLU A 224 -0.98 22.57 -6.64
C GLU A 224 -2.31 21.86 -6.86
N PHE A 225 -2.27 20.54 -6.96
CA PHE A 225 -3.46 19.70 -7.02
C PHE A 225 -3.15 18.30 -6.52
N ASP A 226 -4.18 17.56 -6.12
CA ASP A 226 -4.03 16.13 -5.84
C ASP A 226 -4.33 15.33 -7.10
N MET A 227 -3.59 14.24 -7.29
CA MET A 227 -3.89 13.29 -8.36
C MET A 227 -5.34 12.82 -8.24
N ILE A 228 -6.07 12.90 -9.35
CA ILE A 228 -7.41 12.32 -9.42
C ILE A 228 -7.34 10.80 -9.31
N TYR A 229 -8.49 10.15 -9.05
CA TYR A 229 -8.58 8.71 -8.90
C TYR A 229 -7.89 7.93 -10.04
N GLU A 230 -8.10 8.33 -11.29
CA GLU A 230 -7.49 7.68 -12.45
C GLU A 230 -5.97 7.85 -12.51
N GLN A 231 -5.46 9.09 -12.34
CA GLN A 231 -4.02 9.37 -12.26
C GLN A 231 -3.34 8.58 -11.13
N PHE A 232 -3.96 8.57 -9.95
CA PHE A 232 -3.40 7.92 -8.79
C PHE A 232 -3.37 6.39 -8.94
N ASN A 233 -4.43 5.79 -9.50
CA ASN A 233 -4.42 4.34 -9.76
C ASN A 233 -3.44 3.97 -10.86
N ALA A 234 -3.35 4.75 -11.94
CA ALA A 234 -2.35 4.56 -12.98
C ALA A 234 -0.93 4.53 -12.39
N PHE A 235 -0.64 5.51 -11.53
CA PHE A 235 0.63 5.62 -10.82
C PHE A 235 0.91 4.38 -9.96
N ARG A 236 -0.08 3.94 -9.15
CA ARG A 236 0.04 2.75 -8.29
C ARG A 236 0.22 1.45 -9.06
N GLU A 237 -0.52 1.29 -10.15
CA GLU A 237 -0.45 0.10 -10.99
C GLU A 237 0.96 -0.03 -11.58
N ILE A 238 1.51 1.06 -12.12
CA ILE A 238 2.87 1.08 -12.68
C ILE A 238 3.94 0.78 -11.62
N LEU A 239 3.80 1.35 -10.42
CA LEU A 239 4.69 1.02 -9.30
C LEU A 239 4.60 -0.44 -8.90
N ALA A 240 3.39 -0.98 -8.75
CA ALA A 240 3.20 -2.37 -8.37
C ALA A 240 3.74 -3.33 -9.44
N ASN A 241 3.63 -2.96 -10.73
CA ASN A 241 4.16 -3.76 -11.84
C ASN A 241 5.69 -3.96 -11.79
N TYR A 242 6.42 -3.09 -11.10
CA TYR A 242 7.86 -3.27 -10.88
C TYR A 242 8.18 -4.57 -10.13
N ASP A 243 7.36 -4.94 -9.14
CA ASP A 243 7.55 -6.14 -8.32
C ASP A 243 7.09 -7.43 -9.02
N TYR A 244 6.22 -7.33 -10.03
CA TYR A 244 5.68 -8.49 -10.75
C TYR A 244 6.51 -8.90 -11.98
N LEU A 245 7.30 -7.98 -12.53
CA LEU A 245 8.23 -8.23 -13.64
C LEU A 245 9.59 -8.71 -13.15
#